data_AF-A0A417ILP5-F1
#
_entry.id   AF-A0A417ILP5-F1
#
_cell.length_a   1.000
_cell.length_b   1.000
_cell.length_c   1.000
_cell.angle_alpha   90.00
_cell.angle_beta   90.00
_cell.angle_gamma   90.00
#
_symmetry.space_group_name_H-M   'P 1'
#
loop_
_entity.id
_entity.type
_entity.pdbx_description
1 polymer ?
#
loop_
_entity_poly.entity_id
_entity_poly.type
_entity_poly.pdbx_seq_one_letter_code
_entity_poly.pdbx_strand_id
1 'polypeptide(L)'
;MKKLLSLALALALCFSLTVPAFAANKAGDTTITDANGTYTLSKPILYTISRSELEKINMDSVSVFIGGEPINEDYFGSAQSYLRDYFFAKAATIYAVPEGTNIELPDGILTSDYISIDLAFKNGTCYATEANTVLFPGLTSVKLSDTEYLAKIDLILANLPDNDSWGSSPSEVDAGAIYFYVTGNTAASNPFAGNTPNTPESANSPATPTFTDVAANAYYANSVAWAVDKSITAGTSKTTFSPNSTCTTAQILTFLWRSQGSPEPTSKTNTFTDIKESDYFYKAALWAKENNIVSRDSTVFNGNTPCTRSMAVLYIWRAAGFYAAEKHSNFTDVATTTIYAPAVDWAVEQGVTSGTSKTTFSPDTTCTRAQIVTFLYRAFSK
;
A
#
# COMPACT_ATOMS: atom_id res chain seq x y z
N MET A 1 -72.18 30.81 3.56
CA MET A 1 -71.34 30.10 2.57
C MET A 1 -70.01 30.81 2.47
N LYS A 2 -68.91 30.07 2.72
CA LYS A 2 -67.54 30.29 2.21
C LYS A 2 -66.91 31.68 2.44
N LYS A 3 -65.77 31.87 3.09
CA LYS A 3 -64.75 31.04 3.75
C LYS A 3 -63.96 32.08 4.58
N LEU A 4 -64.13 32.11 5.90
CA LEU A 4 -63.08 32.61 6.78
C LEU A 4 -62.07 31.48 6.91
N LEU A 5 -61.05 31.45 6.05
CA LEU A 5 -59.81 30.72 6.30
C LEU A 5 -58.74 31.26 5.35
N SER A 6 -57.55 31.50 5.90
CA SER A 6 -56.29 31.90 5.25
C SER A 6 -55.93 33.40 5.17
N LEU A 7 -56.09 34.11 6.29
CA LEU A 7 -55.17 35.20 6.63
C LEU A 7 -53.91 34.59 7.30
N ALA A 8 -53.09 33.88 6.51
CA ALA A 8 -51.82 33.28 6.99
C ALA A 8 -50.81 33.00 5.87
N LEU A 9 -50.89 33.65 4.70
CA LEU A 9 -50.04 33.27 3.55
C LEU A 9 -49.41 34.43 2.77
N ALA A 10 -49.19 35.59 3.39
CA ALA A 10 -48.52 36.69 2.69
C ALA A 10 -47.72 37.60 3.62
N LEU A 11 -46.85 37.03 4.47
CA LEU A 11 -45.63 37.70 4.96
C LEU A 11 -44.67 36.70 5.64
N ALA A 12 -44.22 35.70 4.90
CA ALA A 12 -43.04 34.90 5.23
C ALA A 12 -42.24 34.64 3.95
N LEU A 13 -41.95 35.72 3.23
CA LEU A 13 -41.16 35.78 2.00
C LEU A 13 -40.00 36.72 2.27
N CYS A 14 -39.14 36.36 3.23
CA CYS A 14 -37.78 36.88 3.46
C CYS A 14 -37.25 36.21 4.73
N PHE A 15 -37.06 34.90 4.64
CA PHE A 15 -36.17 34.02 5.38
C PHE A 15 -36.71 32.65 5.02
N SER A 16 -36.45 32.21 3.79
CA SER A 16 -36.10 30.80 3.64
C SER A 16 -34.89 30.62 4.55
N LEU A 17 -35.15 30.34 5.83
CA LEU A 17 -34.39 29.38 6.56
C LEU A 17 -34.45 28.14 5.67
N THR A 18 -33.54 28.08 4.70
CA THR A 18 -32.87 26.83 4.39
C THR A 18 -32.55 26.32 5.77
N VAL A 19 -33.36 25.38 6.26
CA VAL A 19 -32.91 24.45 7.28
C VAL A 19 -31.55 24.05 6.71
N PRO A 20 -30.42 24.45 7.34
CA PRO A 20 -29.15 24.02 6.81
C PRO A 20 -29.32 22.51 6.74
N ALA A 21 -29.22 21.96 5.51
CA ALA A 21 -29.13 20.52 5.37
C ALA A 21 -28.12 20.12 6.44
N PHE A 22 -28.55 19.30 7.40
CA PHE A 22 -27.67 18.89 8.48
C PHE A 22 -26.55 18.16 7.76
N ALA A 23 -25.44 18.87 7.55
CA ALA A 23 -24.31 18.38 6.78
C ALA A 23 -23.68 17.31 7.65
N ALA A 24 -24.08 16.08 7.41
CA ALA A 24 -23.53 14.92 8.06
C ALA A 24 -22.22 14.56 7.35
N ASN A 25 -21.17 15.28 7.74
CA ASN A 25 -19.79 15.14 7.27
C ASN A 25 -18.84 15.01 8.46
N LYS A 26 -19.34 14.52 9.60
CA LYS A 26 -18.62 14.52 10.86
C LYS A 26 -18.48 13.12 11.41
N ALA A 27 -17.44 12.96 12.21
CA ALA A 27 -17.23 11.75 12.99
C ALA A 27 -18.48 11.43 13.83
N GLY A 28 -18.94 10.19 13.77
CA GLY A 28 -20.10 9.68 14.47
C GLY A 28 -21.39 9.63 13.65
N ASP A 29 -21.46 10.32 12.52
CA ASP A 29 -22.65 10.35 11.67
C ASP A 29 -22.85 9.01 10.95
N THR A 30 -24.10 8.56 10.83
CA THR A 30 -24.47 7.34 10.07
C THR A 30 -25.31 7.65 8.83
N THR A 31 -25.39 8.91 8.45
CA THR A 31 -26.10 9.35 7.24
C THR A 31 -25.21 10.32 6.49
N ILE A 32 -25.33 10.36 5.17
CA ILE A 32 -24.74 11.38 4.30
C ILE A 32 -25.88 11.96 3.50
N THR A 33 -25.96 13.28 3.35
CA THR A 33 -27.02 13.92 2.56
C THR A 33 -26.41 14.88 1.53
N ASP A 34 -26.81 14.72 0.27
CA ASP A 34 -26.43 15.59 -0.83
C ASP A 34 -27.66 15.98 -1.68
N ALA A 35 -27.44 16.41 -2.93
CA ALA A 35 -28.52 16.78 -3.85
C ALA A 35 -29.38 15.60 -4.32
N ASN A 36 -28.87 14.37 -4.24
CA ASN A 36 -29.55 13.14 -4.65
C ASN A 36 -30.40 12.55 -3.52
N GLY A 37 -30.14 12.92 -2.26
CA GLY A 37 -30.92 12.52 -1.11
C GLY A 37 -30.06 12.08 0.06
N THR A 38 -30.58 11.19 0.91
CA THR A 38 -29.90 10.69 2.11
C THR A 38 -29.43 9.25 1.94
N TYR A 39 -28.13 9.05 1.98
CA TYR A 39 -27.47 7.76 2.07
C TYR A 39 -27.42 7.33 3.54
N THR A 40 -27.76 6.08 3.84
CA THR A 40 -27.73 5.55 5.21
C THR A 40 -26.63 4.52 5.37
N LEU A 41 -25.78 4.68 6.38
CA LEU A 41 -24.64 3.82 6.65
C LEU A 41 -24.93 2.93 7.85
N SER A 42 -24.59 1.65 7.78
CA SER A 42 -24.75 0.72 8.90
C SER A 42 -23.73 0.94 10.03
N LYS A 43 -22.67 1.72 9.78
CA LYS A 43 -21.59 2.05 10.72
C LYS A 43 -21.28 3.55 10.64
N PRO A 44 -20.78 4.17 11.73
CA PRO A 44 -20.52 5.60 11.76
C PRO A 44 -19.32 5.99 10.89
N ILE A 45 -19.39 7.20 10.33
CA ILE A 45 -18.25 7.92 9.75
C ILE A 45 -17.24 8.15 10.86
N LEU A 46 -15.98 7.82 10.60
CA LEU A 46 -14.89 7.99 11.55
C LEU A 46 -14.31 9.40 11.48
N TYR A 47 -14.13 9.91 10.26
CA TYR A 47 -13.67 11.24 9.92
C TYR A 47 -13.88 11.47 8.41
N THR A 48 -13.69 12.70 7.95
CA THR A 48 -13.71 13.04 6.52
C THR A 48 -12.31 13.37 6.03
N ILE A 49 -12.07 13.07 4.76
CA ILE A 49 -10.83 13.33 4.04
C ILE A 49 -11.17 14.25 2.87
N SER A 50 -10.33 15.27 2.66
CA SER A 50 -10.46 16.22 1.56
C SER A 50 -9.76 15.73 0.29
N ARG A 51 -10.17 16.25 -0.87
CA ARG A 51 -9.48 16.00 -2.15
C ARG A 51 -7.97 16.26 -2.09
N SER A 52 -7.55 17.38 -1.49
CA SER A 52 -6.14 17.75 -1.35
C SER A 52 -5.32 16.75 -0.53
N GLU A 53 -5.97 15.95 0.31
CA GLU A 53 -5.32 14.89 1.06
C GLU A 53 -5.13 13.62 0.22
N LEU A 54 -5.98 13.36 -0.76
CA LEU A 54 -5.81 12.24 -1.70
C LEU A 54 -4.75 12.51 -2.77
N GLU A 55 -4.50 13.77 -3.13
CA GLU A 55 -3.40 14.15 -4.04
C GLU A 55 -2.01 13.77 -3.51
N LYS A 56 -1.93 13.46 -2.21
CA LYS A 56 -0.73 13.01 -1.52
C LYS A 56 -0.47 11.52 -1.67
N ILE A 57 -1.39 10.78 -2.28
CA ILE A 57 -1.23 9.36 -2.57
C ILE A 57 -0.23 9.23 -3.71
N ASN A 58 0.85 8.50 -3.47
CA ASN A 58 1.80 8.15 -4.50
C ASN A 58 1.15 7.14 -5.45
N MET A 59 1.10 7.48 -6.75
CA MET A 59 0.52 6.64 -7.80
C MET A 59 1.59 6.13 -8.78
N ASP A 60 2.88 6.28 -8.46
CA ASP A 60 3.96 6.02 -9.42
C ASP A 60 4.00 4.54 -9.85
N SER A 61 3.54 3.63 -8.99
CA SER A 61 3.52 2.18 -9.23
C SER A 61 2.11 1.59 -9.37
N VAL A 62 1.06 2.42 -9.45
CA VAL A 62 -0.31 1.90 -9.47
C VAL A 62 -0.60 1.17 -10.79
N SER A 63 -1.21 -0.01 -10.69
CA SER A 63 -1.75 -0.75 -11.82
C SER A 63 -3.26 -0.57 -11.87
N VAL A 64 -3.84 -0.42 -13.07
CA VAL A 64 -5.30 -0.26 -13.24
C VAL A 64 -5.83 -1.40 -14.08
N PHE A 65 -6.93 -1.98 -13.61
CA PHE A 65 -7.67 -3.04 -14.27
C PHE A 65 -9.13 -2.62 -14.48
N ILE A 66 -9.68 -2.94 -15.64
CA ILE A 66 -11.10 -2.76 -15.98
C ILE A 66 -11.68 -4.13 -16.31
N GLY A 67 -12.67 -4.59 -15.53
CA GLY A 67 -13.26 -5.91 -15.70
C GLY A 67 -12.27 -7.07 -15.51
N GLY A 68 -11.20 -6.85 -14.73
CA GLY A 68 -10.13 -7.83 -14.47
C GLY A 68 -8.97 -7.81 -15.46
N GLU A 69 -9.05 -7.00 -16.51
CA GLU A 69 -7.98 -6.87 -17.51
C GLU A 69 -7.20 -5.56 -17.34
N PRO A 70 -5.87 -5.55 -17.53
CA PRO A 70 -5.09 -4.32 -17.50
C PRO A 70 -5.62 -3.29 -18.51
N ILE A 71 -5.59 -2.01 -18.16
CA ILE A 71 -6.02 -0.97 -19.09
C ILE A 71 -5.17 -0.93 -20.36
N ASN A 72 -5.82 -0.62 -21.47
CA ASN A 72 -5.11 -0.30 -22.71
C ASN A 72 -4.62 1.16 -22.64
N GLU A 73 -3.32 1.34 -22.37
CA GLU A 73 -2.71 2.66 -22.22
C GLU A 73 -2.77 3.52 -23.49
N ASP A 74 -2.90 2.92 -24.68
CA ASP A 74 -3.07 3.68 -25.93
C ASP A 74 -4.42 4.41 -25.99
N TYR A 75 -5.44 3.88 -25.31
CA TYR A 75 -6.79 4.44 -25.30
C TYR A 75 -7.07 5.27 -24.04
N PHE A 76 -6.62 4.79 -22.88
CA PHE A 76 -6.94 5.39 -21.58
C PHE A 76 -5.80 6.25 -21.00
N GLY A 77 -4.63 6.27 -21.66
CA GLY A 77 -3.42 6.87 -21.10
C GLY A 77 -2.83 6.02 -19.97
N SER A 78 -1.85 6.58 -19.26
CA SER A 78 -1.22 5.87 -18.14
C SER A 78 -2.20 5.62 -17.00
N ALA A 79 -1.93 4.60 -16.18
CA ALA A 79 -2.66 4.30 -14.96
C ALA A 79 -2.93 5.53 -14.07
N GLN A 80 -1.93 6.40 -13.89
CA GLN A 80 -2.06 7.62 -13.09
C GLN A 80 -3.00 8.65 -13.75
N SER A 81 -2.92 8.78 -15.07
CA SER A 81 -3.78 9.71 -15.81
C SER A 81 -5.22 9.24 -15.76
N TYR A 82 -5.45 7.94 -15.95
CA TYR A 82 -6.76 7.33 -15.81
C TYR A 82 -7.35 7.59 -14.41
N LEU A 83 -6.63 7.31 -13.32
CA LEU A 83 -7.16 7.55 -11.99
C LEU A 83 -7.40 9.04 -11.71
N ARG A 84 -6.54 9.94 -12.18
CA ARG A 84 -6.76 11.38 -12.04
C ARG A 84 -8.05 11.84 -12.73
N ASP A 85 -8.29 11.34 -13.95
CA ASP A 85 -9.37 11.83 -14.81
C ASP A 85 -10.70 11.13 -14.52
N TYR A 86 -10.68 9.87 -14.08
CA TYR A 86 -11.88 9.06 -13.86
C TYR A 86 -12.21 8.79 -12.39
N PHE A 87 -11.21 8.60 -11.53
CA PHE A 87 -11.44 8.38 -10.10
C PHE A 87 -11.51 9.71 -9.34
N PHE A 88 -10.45 10.51 -9.39
CA PHE A 88 -10.31 11.70 -8.54
C PHE A 88 -11.03 12.94 -9.07
N ALA A 89 -11.50 12.95 -10.33
CA ALA A 89 -12.08 14.14 -10.95
C ALA A 89 -13.28 14.73 -10.19
N LYS A 90 -14.19 13.86 -9.70
CA LYS A 90 -15.39 14.24 -8.93
C LYS A 90 -15.20 14.17 -7.40
N ALA A 91 -14.02 13.79 -6.91
CA ALA A 91 -13.78 13.63 -5.48
C ALA A 91 -13.73 14.99 -4.77
N ALA A 92 -14.67 15.24 -3.86
CA ALA A 92 -14.71 16.46 -3.04
C ALA A 92 -14.54 16.13 -1.55
N THR A 93 -15.39 15.24 -1.03
CA THR A 93 -15.35 14.72 0.34
C THR A 93 -15.32 13.21 0.29
N ILE A 94 -14.47 12.61 1.12
CA ILE A 94 -14.32 11.17 1.23
C ILE A 94 -14.59 10.77 2.68
N TYR A 95 -15.44 9.77 2.85
CA TYR A 95 -15.91 9.36 4.17
C TYR A 95 -15.11 8.16 4.64
N ALA A 96 -14.34 8.32 5.71
CA ALA A 96 -13.63 7.20 6.32
C ALA A 96 -14.60 6.37 7.14
N VAL A 97 -14.71 5.08 6.83
CA VAL A 97 -15.67 4.17 7.44
C VAL A 97 -15.01 2.83 7.80
N PRO A 98 -15.53 2.10 8.80
CA PRO A 98 -15.01 0.76 9.11
C PRO A 98 -15.30 -0.25 7.99
N GLU A 99 -14.50 -1.31 7.93
CA GLU A 99 -14.80 -2.52 7.16
C GLU A 99 -16.24 -3.00 7.38
N GLY A 100 -16.89 -3.54 6.36
CA GLY A 100 -18.22 -4.13 6.44
C GLY A 100 -19.33 -3.10 6.58
N THR A 101 -19.06 -1.82 6.33
CA THR A 101 -20.08 -0.78 6.26
C THR A 101 -20.98 -1.04 5.05
N ASN A 102 -22.28 -1.09 5.29
CA ASN A 102 -23.29 -1.18 4.25
C ASN A 102 -23.89 0.21 4.03
N ILE A 103 -24.01 0.62 2.78
CA ILE A 103 -24.52 1.91 2.36
C ILE A 103 -25.84 1.65 1.64
N GLU A 104 -26.93 2.20 2.16
CA GLU A 104 -28.22 2.26 1.49
C GLU A 104 -28.29 3.58 0.71
N LEU A 105 -28.62 3.51 -0.57
CA LEU A 105 -28.75 4.67 -1.45
C LEU A 105 -30.13 5.34 -1.31
N PRO A 106 -30.26 6.63 -1.66
CA PRO A 106 -31.55 7.29 -1.71
C PRO A 106 -32.50 6.63 -2.72
N ASP A 107 -33.81 6.73 -2.46
CA ASP A 107 -34.83 6.28 -3.40
C ASP A 107 -34.64 6.93 -4.78
N GLY A 108 -34.63 6.10 -5.83
CA GLY A 108 -34.44 6.58 -7.20
C GLY A 108 -32.98 6.78 -7.62
N ILE A 109 -32.01 6.40 -6.78
CA ILE A 109 -30.57 6.37 -7.11
C ILE A 109 -30.09 4.93 -7.18
N LEU A 110 -29.33 4.61 -8.22
CA LEU A 110 -28.71 3.31 -8.42
C LEU A 110 -27.20 3.48 -8.63
N THR A 111 -26.44 2.42 -8.40
CA THR A 111 -25.03 2.34 -8.81
C THR A 111 -24.92 2.19 -10.34
N SER A 112 -23.81 2.61 -10.93
CA SER A 112 -23.40 2.27 -12.31
C SER A 112 -22.06 1.55 -12.34
N ASP A 113 -21.04 2.17 -11.77
CA ASP A 113 -19.67 1.68 -11.72
C ASP A 113 -19.13 1.70 -10.30
N TYR A 114 -18.23 0.77 -10.02
CA TYR A 114 -17.49 0.73 -8.78
C TYR A 114 -16.00 0.70 -9.10
N ILE A 115 -15.26 1.65 -8.53
CA ILE A 115 -13.81 1.68 -8.61
C ILE A 115 -13.24 1.54 -7.20
N SER A 116 -12.39 0.55 -6.98
CA SER A 116 -11.55 0.46 -5.78
C SER A 116 -10.10 0.81 -6.10
N ILE A 117 -9.40 1.41 -5.15
CA ILE A 117 -7.96 1.59 -5.18
C ILE A 117 -7.39 1.04 -3.88
N ASP A 118 -6.64 -0.05 -3.97
CA ASP A 118 -5.92 -0.62 -2.84
C ASP A 118 -4.78 0.31 -2.45
N LEU A 119 -4.70 0.54 -1.14
CA LEU A 119 -3.73 1.44 -0.56
C LEU A 119 -2.75 0.68 0.31
N ALA A 120 -1.47 0.98 0.12
CA ALA A 120 -0.42 0.57 1.03
C ALA A 120 0.13 1.80 1.74
N PHE A 121 -0.02 1.85 3.06
CA PHE A 121 0.63 2.89 3.87
C PHE A 121 2.05 2.44 4.21
N LYS A 122 3.02 3.13 3.62
CA LYS A 122 4.45 2.90 3.87
C LYS A 122 5.01 4.22 4.37
N ASN A 123 5.32 4.27 5.67
CA ASN A 123 6.07 5.37 6.28
C ASN A 123 5.42 6.75 6.21
N GLY A 124 4.14 6.78 6.56
CA GLY A 124 3.33 7.99 6.47
C GLY A 124 3.00 8.40 5.03
N THR A 125 3.61 7.78 4.02
CA THR A 125 3.23 7.94 2.62
C THR A 125 2.22 6.87 2.25
N CYS A 126 1.11 7.28 1.66
CA CYS A 126 0.13 6.36 1.11
C CYS A 126 0.48 6.07 -0.35
N TYR A 127 0.46 4.81 -0.76
CA TYR A 127 0.71 4.37 -2.12
C TYR A 127 -0.56 3.72 -2.66
N ALA A 128 -1.00 4.12 -3.85
CA ALA A 128 -1.95 3.34 -4.62
C ALA A 128 -1.20 2.18 -5.29
N THR A 129 -1.63 0.95 -5.03
CA THR A 129 -0.97 -0.26 -5.56
C THR A 129 -1.72 -0.83 -6.74
N GLU A 130 -3.03 -1.02 -6.58
CA GLU A 130 -3.89 -1.59 -7.60
C GLU A 130 -5.22 -0.85 -7.60
N ALA A 131 -5.77 -0.59 -8.78
CA ALA A 131 -7.09 -0.05 -8.93
C ALA A 131 -7.94 -0.93 -9.83
N ASN A 132 -9.14 -1.27 -9.37
CA ASN A 132 -10.05 -2.16 -10.05
C ASN A 132 -11.33 -1.42 -10.37
N THR A 133 -11.70 -1.38 -11.65
CA THR A 133 -12.99 -0.85 -12.13
C THR A 133 -13.86 -2.03 -12.54
N VAL A 134 -15.07 -2.10 -11.97
CA VAL A 134 -16.06 -3.10 -12.34
C VAL A 134 -17.39 -2.43 -12.67
N LEU A 135 -18.04 -2.91 -13.74
CA LEU A 135 -19.44 -2.56 -14.01
C LEU A 135 -20.26 -3.09 -12.83
N PHE A 136 -20.94 -2.17 -12.16
CA PHE A 136 -21.68 -2.47 -10.94
C PHE A 136 -23.07 -1.83 -10.97
N PRO A 137 -23.89 -2.02 -12.04
CA PRO A 137 -25.09 -1.23 -12.21
C PRO A 137 -26.29 -1.76 -11.40
N GLY A 138 -27.17 -0.85 -11.01
CA GLY A 138 -28.54 -1.17 -10.60
C GLY A 138 -28.72 -1.57 -9.13
N LEU A 139 -27.71 -1.41 -8.28
CA LEU A 139 -27.87 -1.70 -6.86
C LEU A 139 -28.40 -0.48 -6.11
N THR A 140 -29.27 -0.73 -5.13
CA THR A 140 -29.77 0.27 -4.17
C THR A 140 -28.97 0.26 -2.87
N SER A 141 -28.06 -0.71 -2.69
CA SER A 141 -27.16 -0.77 -1.55
C SER A 141 -25.82 -1.40 -1.90
N VAL A 142 -24.77 -0.99 -1.18
CA VAL A 142 -23.40 -1.43 -1.41
C VAL A 142 -22.73 -1.78 -0.09
N LYS A 143 -22.12 -2.97 -0.02
CA LYS A 143 -21.35 -3.41 1.14
C LYS A 143 -19.85 -3.29 0.87
N LEU A 144 -19.17 -2.48 1.68
CA LEU A 144 -17.72 -2.30 1.64
C LEU A 144 -17.06 -3.43 2.43
N SER A 145 -16.46 -4.42 1.77
CA SER A 145 -16.14 -5.72 2.40
C SER A 145 -14.66 -5.96 2.71
N ASP A 146 -13.76 -5.07 2.28
CA ASP A 146 -12.31 -5.15 2.52
C ASP A 146 -11.80 -3.95 3.33
N THR A 147 -10.48 -3.81 3.47
CA THR A 147 -9.84 -2.72 4.23
C THR A 147 -8.65 -2.12 3.49
N GLU A 148 -8.25 -0.94 3.94
CA GLU A 148 -7.13 -0.15 3.41
C GLU A 148 -7.26 0.15 1.92
N TYR A 149 -8.45 0.58 1.50
CA TYR A 149 -8.70 0.94 0.10
C TYR A 149 -9.62 2.17 -0.01
N LEU A 150 -9.53 2.87 -1.13
CA LEU A 150 -10.50 3.90 -1.52
C LEU A 150 -11.57 3.30 -2.42
N ALA A 151 -12.84 3.64 -2.16
CA ALA A 151 -13.95 3.29 -3.02
C ALA A 151 -14.52 4.55 -3.68
N LYS A 152 -14.81 4.47 -4.97
CA LYS A 152 -15.70 5.38 -5.69
C LYS A 152 -16.89 4.57 -6.20
N ILE A 153 -18.08 5.04 -5.90
CA ILE A 153 -19.34 4.47 -6.39
C ILE A 153 -19.95 5.52 -7.30
N ASP A 154 -19.95 5.28 -8.61
CA ASP A 154 -20.67 6.13 -9.56
C ASP A 154 -22.16 5.81 -9.50
N LEU A 155 -22.97 6.86 -9.62
CA LEU A 155 -24.40 6.82 -9.37
C LEU A 155 -25.17 7.32 -10.59
N ILE A 156 -26.34 6.74 -10.79
CA ILE A 156 -27.27 7.10 -11.86
C ILE A 156 -28.69 7.22 -11.31
N LEU A 157 -29.53 7.98 -12.02
CA LEU A 157 -30.96 8.03 -11.72
C LEU A 157 -31.65 6.73 -12.17
N ALA A 158 -32.49 6.15 -11.30
CA ALA A 158 -33.33 5.02 -11.63
C ALA A 158 -34.36 5.41 -12.70
N ASN A 159 -34.34 4.74 -13.85
CA ASN A 159 -35.33 4.85 -14.93
C ASN A 159 -35.62 6.28 -15.37
N LEU A 160 -34.86 6.80 -16.33
CA LEU A 160 -35.42 7.82 -17.20
C LEU A 160 -36.59 7.23 -18.00
N PRO A 161 -37.65 8.02 -18.29
CA PRO A 161 -38.62 7.61 -19.29
C PRO A 161 -37.88 7.37 -20.62
N ASP A 162 -38.10 6.22 -21.25
CA ASP A 162 -37.62 5.91 -22.60
C ASP A 162 -37.95 7.11 -23.50
N ASN A 163 -36.92 7.82 -23.97
CA ASN A 163 -37.08 8.62 -25.18
C ASN A 163 -36.92 7.64 -26.33
N ASP A 164 -38.07 7.14 -26.76
CA ASP A 164 -38.32 6.28 -27.89
C ASP A 164 -37.69 6.82 -29.17
N SER A 165 -36.40 6.53 -29.36
CA SER A 165 -35.71 6.59 -30.65
C SER A 165 -34.88 5.32 -30.82
N TRP A 166 -35.27 4.53 -31.82
CA TRP A 166 -34.71 3.22 -32.13
C TRP A 166 -33.17 3.24 -32.22
N GLY A 167 -32.50 2.59 -31.27
CA GLY A 167 -31.10 2.16 -31.40
C GLY A 167 -30.09 2.71 -30.39
N SER A 168 -30.49 3.62 -29.50
CA SER A 168 -29.64 4.09 -28.40
C SER A 168 -30.08 3.46 -27.08
N SER A 169 -29.18 2.74 -26.40
CA SER A 169 -29.35 2.37 -24.99
C SER A 169 -29.78 3.62 -24.20
N PRO A 170 -30.74 3.53 -23.26
CA PRO A 170 -31.17 4.68 -22.47
C PRO A 170 -29.92 5.35 -21.88
N SER A 171 -29.75 6.63 -22.19
CA SER A 171 -28.61 7.41 -21.71
C SER A 171 -28.72 7.52 -20.20
N GLU A 172 -27.89 6.79 -19.47
CA GLU A 172 -27.77 6.88 -18.03
C GLU A 172 -27.54 8.34 -17.64
N VAL A 173 -28.37 8.88 -16.76
CA VAL A 173 -28.15 10.24 -16.22
C VAL A 173 -27.22 10.10 -15.04
N ASP A 174 -26.00 10.60 -15.24
CA ASP A 174 -25.00 10.79 -14.20
C ASP A 174 -25.60 11.53 -13.00
N ALA A 175 -25.76 10.81 -11.89
CA ALA A 175 -26.18 11.34 -10.60
C ALA A 175 -24.98 11.65 -9.69
N GLY A 176 -23.76 11.63 -10.24
CA GLY A 176 -22.53 11.92 -9.50
C GLY A 176 -21.88 10.66 -8.94
N ALA A 177 -21.09 10.84 -7.88
CA ALA A 177 -20.36 9.75 -7.25
C ALA A 177 -20.18 10.00 -5.74
N ILE A 178 -20.14 8.92 -4.97
CA ILE A 178 -19.83 8.94 -3.54
C ILE A 178 -18.55 8.18 -3.24
N TYR A 179 -17.77 8.69 -2.29
CA TYR A 179 -16.39 8.25 -2.05
C TYR A 179 -16.16 7.81 -0.61
N PHE A 180 -15.48 6.68 -0.44
CA PHE A 180 -15.16 6.13 0.87
C PHE A 180 -13.67 5.79 0.99
N TYR A 181 -13.15 5.92 2.20
CA TYR A 181 -11.92 5.24 2.62
C TYR A 181 -12.29 4.16 3.62
N VAL A 182 -12.02 2.90 3.29
CA VAL A 182 -12.36 1.79 4.16
C VAL A 182 -11.13 1.42 4.96
N THR A 183 -11.14 1.71 6.26
CA THR A 183 -9.96 1.55 7.10
C THR A 183 -9.91 0.17 7.76
N GLY A 184 -8.72 -0.44 7.76
CA GLY A 184 -8.44 -1.65 8.56
C GLY A 184 -8.14 -1.35 10.03
N ASN A 185 -7.87 -0.08 10.34
CA ASN A 185 -7.62 0.40 11.68
C ASN A 185 -8.85 1.14 12.23
N THR A 186 -9.30 0.79 13.43
CA THR A 186 -10.37 1.51 14.15
C THR A 186 -9.93 2.88 14.68
N ALA A 187 -8.67 3.28 14.49
CA ALA A 187 -8.13 4.56 14.92
C ALA A 187 -8.78 5.77 14.20
N ALA A 188 -9.11 6.79 15.00
CA ALA A 188 -9.80 8.03 14.59
C ALA A 188 -8.92 9.06 13.87
N SER A 189 -7.72 8.69 13.40
CA SER A 189 -6.77 9.61 12.77
C SER A 189 -6.69 9.41 11.26
N ASN A 190 -6.97 10.47 10.51
CA ASN A 190 -6.83 10.52 9.06
C ASN A 190 -5.36 10.28 8.62
N PRO A 191 -5.05 9.16 7.95
CA PRO A 191 -3.68 8.83 7.57
C PRO A 191 -3.14 9.69 6.41
N PHE A 192 -3.98 10.50 5.78
CA PHE A 192 -3.63 11.41 4.69
C PHE A 192 -3.37 12.86 5.17
N ALA A 193 -3.70 13.18 6.43
CA ALA A 193 -3.60 14.53 6.98
C ALA A 193 -2.16 15.07 7.10
N GLY A 194 -1.15 14.21 7.00
CA GLY A 194 0.27 14.56 7.24
C GLY A 194 1.10 15.02 6.04
N ASN A 195 0.71 14.79 4.77
CA ASN A 195 1.65 15.04 3.66
C ASN A 195 1.48 16.47 3.10
N THR A 196 2.20 17.45 3.62
CA THR A 196 2.47 18.71 2.90
C THR A 196 3.96 18.79 2.58
N PRO A 197 4.37 19.26 1.38
CA PRO A 197 5.79 19.45 1.06
C PRO A 197 6.32 20.65 1.85
N ASN A 198 7.04 20.43 2.96
CA ASN A 198 7.53 21.54 3.79
C ASN A 198 9.03 21.47 4.10
N THR A 199 9.69 22.58 3.77
CA THR A 199 10.84 23.22 4.46
C THR A 199 10.63 23.24 5.99
N PRO A 200 11.70 23.15 6.81
CA PRO A 200 11.61 22.63 8.18
C PRO A 200 11.37 23.69 9.27
N GLU A 201 10.75 23.28 10.39
CA GLU A 201 11.20 23.44 11.81
C GLU A 201 10.03 23.13 12.80
N SER A 202 9.99 21.97 13.48
CA SER A 202 10.50 21.56 14.82
C SER A 202 9.45 21.54 15.96
N ALA A 203 9.15 20.32 16.44
CA ALA A 203 9.13 19.96 17.87
C ALA A 203 9.10 18.42 18.05
N ASN A 204 10.25 17.84 18.41
CA ASN A 204 10.52 16.54 19.05
C ASN A 204 9.74 15.26 18.64
N SER A 205 10.27 14.54 17.64
CA SER A 205 10.28 13.07 17.52
C SER A 205 11.45 12.68 16.58
N PRO A 206 12.15 11.55 16.76
CA PRO A 206 13.54 11.41 16.33
C PRO A 206 13.68 11.45 14.81
N ALA A 207 14.53 12.37 14.33
CA ALA A 207 14.89 12.52 12.93
C ALA A 207 15.19 11.17 12.27
N THR A 208 14.58 10.91 11.11
CA THR A 208 15.10 9.92 10.16
C THR A 208 16.58 10.25 9.97
N PRO A 209 17.50 9.36 10.36
CA PRO A 209 18.92 9.69 10.32
C PRO A 209 19.32 9.94 8.87
N THR A 210 19.59 11.21 8.53
CA THR A 210 20.31 11.55 7.30
C THR A 210 21.74 11.09 7.54
N PHE A 211 22.08 9.93 6.97
CA PHE A 211 23.41 9.38 7.13
C PHE A 211 24.42 10.21 6.34
N THR A 212 25.37 10.79 7.04
CA THR A 212 26.43 11.64 6.46
C THR A 212 27.33 10.89 5.47
N ASP A 213 27.36 9.56 5.57
CA ASP A 213 28.12 8.65 4.71
C ASP A 213 27.27 8.00 3.60
N VAL A 214 26.05 8.49 3.36
CA VAL A 214 25.20 8.06 2.25
C VAL A 214 24.92 9.24 1.33
N ALA A 215 25.74 9.38 0.28
CA ALA A 215 25.53 10.39 -0.73
C ALA A 215 24.19 10.18 -1.46
N ALA A 216 23.46 11.26 -1.76
CA ALA A 216 22.14 11.21 -2.37
C ALA A 216 22.12 10.50 -3.75
N ASN A 217 23.23 10.54 -4.48
CA ASN A 217 23.40 9.87 -5.77
C ASN A 217 24.05 8.49 -5.68
N ALA A 218 24.30 7.96 -4.48
CA ALA A 218 24.83 6.61 -4.32
C ALA A 218 23.81 5.57 -4.81
N TYR A 219 24.26 4.51 -5.48
CA TYR A 219 23.36 3.48 -6.03
C TYR A 219 22.46 2.81 -4.98
N TYR A 220 22.89 2.84 -3.71
CA TYR A 220 22.19 2.28 -2.56
C TYR A 220 21.39 3.32 -1.78
N ALA A 221 21.40 4.60 -2.15
CA ALA A 221 20.74 5.65 -1.37
C ALA A 221 19.26 5.35 -1.15
N ASN A 222 18.54 4.98 -2.23
CA ASN A 222 17.12 4.60 -2.14
C ASN A 222 16.91 3.31 -1.32
N SER A 223 17.83 2.35 -1.44
CA SER A 223 17.76 1.11 -0.67
C SER A 223 18.00 1.33 0.83
N VAL A 224 18.93 2.23 1.18
CA VAL A 224 19.18 2.64 2.56
C VAL A 224 18.00 3.41 3.11
N ALA A 225 17.47 4.36 2.33
CA ALA A 225 16.26 5.09 2.68
C ALA A 225 15.13 4.11 2.97
N TRP A 226 14.79 3.20 2.06
CA TRP A 226 13.80 2.14 2.27
C TRP A 226 14.09 1.25 3.48
N ALA A 227 15.34 0.89 3.74
CA ALA A 227 15.69 0.05 4.88
C ALA A 227 15.54 0.78 6.22
N VAL A 228 15.82 2.08 6.28
CA VAL A 228 15.53 2.91 7.47
C VAL A 228 14.03 3.08 7.63
N ASP A 229 13.38 3.38 6.52
CA ASP A 229 11.95 3.59 6.39
C ASP A 229 11.20 2.38 6.97
N LYS A 230 11.44 1.18 6.45
CA LYS A 230 10.85 -0.08 6.92
C LYS A 230 11.36 -0.55 8.28
N SER A 231 12.13 0.26 9.01
CA SER A 231 12.74 -0.10 10.29
C SER A 231 13.59 -1.38 10.23
N ILE A 232 14.10 -1.71 9.04
CA ILE A 232 15.01 -2.83 8.80
C ILE A 232 16.35 -2.55 9.47
N THR A 233 16.81 -1.30 9.42
CA THR A 233 18.04 -0.85 10.09
C THR A 233 17.98 0.63 10.47
N ALA A 234 18.54 0.97 11.63
CA ALA A 234 18.70 2.36 12.06
C ALA A 234 20.09 2.95 11.72
N GLY A 235 20.89 2.24 10.92
CA GLY A 235 22.32 2.55 10.74
C GLY A 235 23.20 2.01 11.87
N THR A 236 24.48 2.36 11.85
CA THR A 236 25.45 2.03 12.91
C THR A 236 25.56 3.13 13.96
N SER A 237 25.07 4.33 13.65
CA SER A 237 24.90 5.44 14.57
C SER A 237 23.71 6.29 14.11
N LYS A 238 23.36 7.34 14.87
CA LYS A 238 22.33 8.31 14.47
C LYS A 238 22.65 9.07 13.17
N THR A 239 23.90 9.08 12.71
CA THR A 239 24.33 9.86 11.53
C THR A 239 25.20 9.07 10.57
N THR A 240 25.35 7.75 10.79
CA THR A 240 26.24 6.88 10.02
C THR A 240 25.54 5.57 9.67
N PHE A 241 25.50 5.22 8.39
CA PHE A 241 24.99 3.93 7.91
C PHE A 241 26.07 2.84 7.85
N SER A 242 27.31 3.24 7.60
CA SER A 242 28.47 2.41 7.29
C SER A 242 28.28 1.55 6.03
N PRO A 243 28.00 2.14 4.84
CA PRO A 243 27.62 1.39 3.64
C PRO A 243 28.65 0.36 3.20
N ASN A 244 29.94 0.64 3.40
CA ASN A 244 31.06 -0.19 2.97
C ASN A 244 31.48 -1.24 4.02
N SER A 245 30.88 -1.25 5.20
CA SER A 245 31.23 -2.25 6.21
C SER A 245 30.68 -3.62 5.83
N THR A 246 31.48 -4.66 6.02
CA THR A 246 31.07 -6.05 5.83
C THR A 246 29.93 -6.43 6.78
N CYS A 247 28.90 -7.07 6.24
CA CYS A 247 27.79 -7.61 7.02
C CYS A 247 28.10 -9.03 7.51
N THR A 248 27.74 -9.32 8.77
CA THR A 248 27.73 -10.69 9.29
C THR A 248 26.44 -11.43 8.95
N THR A 249 26.44 -12.76 9.04
CA THR A 249 25.25 -13.60 8.85
C THR A 249 24.09 -13.17 9.75
N ALA A 250 24.36 -12.87 11.03
CA ALA A 250 23.34 -12.38 11.95
C ALA A 250 22.73 -11.05 11.51
N GLN A 251 23.54 -10.11 11.00
CA GLN A 251 23.04 -8.82 10.53
C GLN A 251 22.13 -8.97 9.32
N ILE A 252 22.53 -9.78 8.33
CA ILE A 252 21.73 -10.02 7.12
C ILE A 252 20.41 -10.70 7.46
N LEU A 253 20.44 -11.76 8.26
CA LEU A 253 19.22 -12.48 8.63
C LEU A 253 18.31 -11.62 9.51
N THR A 254 18.86 -10.73 10.34
CA THR A 254 18.06 -9.74 11.07
C THR A 254 17.40 -8.73 10.12
N PHE A 255 18.13 -8.24 9.10
CA PHE A 255 17.55 -7.33 8.12
C PHE A 255 16.48 -8.03 7.29
N LEU A 256 16.72 -9.27 6.87
CA LEU A 256 15.76 -10.09 6.16
C LEU A 256 14.51 -10.31 7.01
N TRP A 257 14.65 -10.77 8.25
CA TRP A 257 13.53 -10.95 9.18
C TRP A 257 12.69 -9.68 9.35
N ARG A 258 13.34 -8.52 9.53
CA ARG A 258 12.64 -7.23 9.62
C ARG A 258 11.97 -6.83 8.32
N SER A 259 12.58 -7.12 7.17
CA SER A 259 11.97 -6.88 5.86
C SER A 259 10.70 -7.70 5.65
N GLN A 260 10.57 -8.84 6.34
CA GLN A 260 9.38 -9.69 6.36
C GLN A 260 8.37 -9.29 7.46
N GLY A 261 8.53 -8.11 8.08
CA GLY A 261 7.62 -7.62 9.12
C GLY A 261 7.95 -8.10 10.54
N SER A 262 9.13 -8.68 10.77
CA SER A 262 9.56 -9.19 12.08
C SER A 262 8.60 -10.22 12.70
N PRO A 263 8.15 -11.26 11.96
CA PRO A 263 7.21 -12.25 12.47
C PRO A 263 7.76 -12.94 13.72
N GLU A 264 6.92 -13.10 14.73
CA GLU A 264 7.31 -13.76 15.97
C GLU A 264 7.53 -15.26 15.71
N PRO A 265 8.69 -15.85 16.08
CA PRO A 265 8.92 -17.28 15.93
C PRO A 265 7.90 -18.08 16.73
N THR A 266 7.35 -19.15 16.14
CA THR A 266 6.38 -20.01 16.84
C THR A 266 7.07 -20.90 17.86
N SER A 267 8.29 -21.37 17.55
CA SER A 267 9.13 -22.13 18.47
C SER A 267 9.77 -21.21 19.51
N LYS A 268 9.51 -21.49 20.79
CA LYS A 268 10.19 -20.84 21.92
C LYS A 268 11.48 -21.54 22.34
N THR A 269 11.78 -22.71 21.75
CA THR A 269 12.95 -23.51 22.12
C THR A 269 14.13 -23.14 21.23
N ASN A 270 15.19 -22.61 21.83
CA ASN A 270 16.47 -22.44 21.17
C ASN A 270 17.17 -23.78 20.98
N THR A 271 17.49 -24.12 19.73
CA THR A 271 18.24 -25.34 19.37
C THR A 271 19.65 -25.06 18.86
N PHE A 272 20.05 -23.79 18.83
CA PHE A 272 21.41 -23.38 18.51
C PHE A 272 22.24 -23.30 19.79
N THR A 273 23.47 -23.81 19.75
CA THR A 273 24.40 -23.85 20.88
C THR A 273 25.18 -22.54 21.06
N ASP A 274 25.22 -21.70 20.03
CA ASP A 274 26.03 -20.49 19.93
C ASP A 274 25.22 -19.18 19.97
N ILE A 275 23.92 -19.24 20.28
CA ILE A 275 23.06 -18.06 20.45
C ILE A 275 22.41 -18.08 21.84
N LYS A 276 22.19 -16.90 22.42
CA LYS A 276 21.52 -16.69 23.70
C LYS A 276 20.27 -15.82 23.50
N GLU A 277 19.28 -15.93 24.39
CA GLU A 277 18.06 -15.10 24.33
C GLU A 277 18.33 -13.60 24.34
N SER A 278 19.44 -13.16 24.95
CA SER A 278 19.87 -11.76 24.99
C SER A 278 20.44 -11.24 23.66
N ASP A 279 20.71 -12.11 22.69
CA ASP A 279 21.29 -11.69 21.41
C ASP A 279 20.25 -10.96 20.56
N TYR A 280 20.64 -9.82 19.96
CA TYR A 280 19.71 -8.99 19.18
C TYR A 280 19.07 -9.72 17.99
N PHE A 281 19.70 -10.80 17.52
CA PHE A 281 19.28 -11.62 16.38
C PHE A 281 18.62 -12.93 16.81
N TYR A 282 18.39 -13.16 18.11
CA TYR A 282 17.83 -14.40 18.64
C TYR A 282 16.53 -14.79 17.93
N LYS A 283 15.55 -13.87 17.88
CA LYS A 283 14.26 -14.11 17.21
C LYS A 283 14.42 -14.34 15.71
N ALA A 284 15.25 -13.53 15.04
CA ALA A 284 15.53 -13.69 13.62
C ALA A 284 16.15 -15.06 13.31
N ALA A 285 17.04 -15.58 14.17
CA ALA A 285 17.65 -16.89 14.02
C ALA A 285 16.63 -18.03 14.16
N LEU A 286 15.73 -17.95 15.14
CA LEU A 286 14.66 -18.93 15.32
C LEU A 286 13.67 -18.92 14.15
N TRP A 287 13.22 -17.72 13.74
CA TRP A 287 12.36 -17.55 12.58
C TRP A 287 13.00 -18.11 11.31
N ALA A 288 14.28 -17.81 11.08
CA ALA A 288 15.00 -18.29 9.90
C ALA A 288 15.13 -19.82 9.88
N LYS A 289 15.26 -20.47 11.04
CA LYS A 289 15.32 -21.93 11.15
C LYS A 289 13.95 -22.56 10.89
N GLU A 290 12.91 -22.01 11.51
CA GLU A 290 11.51 -22.44 11.33
C GLU A 290 11.07 -22.36 9.85
N ASN A 291 11.48 -21.30 9.15
CA ASN A 291 11.10 -21.04 7.76
C ASN A 291 12.10 -21.61 6.73
N ASN A 292 13.02 -22.48 7.16
CA ASN A 292 13.98 -23.16 6.27
C ASN A 292 14.92 -22.22 5.50
N ILE A 293 15.12 -21.00 6.00
CA ILE A 293 16.04 -20.03 5.44
C ILE A 293 17.48 -20.44 5.76
N VAL A 294 17.70 -20.91 7.00
CA VAL A 294 18.94 -21.59 7.42
C VAL A 294 18.70 -23.09 7.58
N SER A 295 19.78 -23.88 7.72
CA SER A 295 19.66 -25.33 7.89
C SER A 295 18.90 -25.70 9.16
N ARG A 296 17.87 -26.55 9.05
CA ARG A 296 17.12 -27.10 10.19
C ARG A 296 17.96 -28.04 11.06
N ASP A 297 18.92 -28.74 10.45
CA ASP A 297 19.71 -29.76 11.13
C ASP A 297 20.94 -29.17 11.84
N SER A 298 21.29 -27.90 11.55
CA SER A 298 22.41 -27.24 12.20
C SER A 298 22.11 -26.92 13.66
N THR A 299 23.06 -27.23 14.54
CA THR A 299 23.07 -26.81 15.95
C THR A 299 23.90 -25.55 16.18
N VAL A 300 24.50 -24.99 15.13
CA VAL A 300 25.26 -23.72 15.19
C VAL A 300 24.72 -22.72 14.17
N PHE A 301 24.59 -21.45 14.56
CA PHE A 301 24.08 -20.37 13.73
C PHE A 301 25.21 -19.60 13.02
N ASN A 302 26.39 -19.51 13.64
CA ASN A 302 27.57 -18.81 13.15
C ASN A 302 27.34 -17.33 12.82
N GLY A 303 26.53 -16.66 13.66
CA GLY A 303 26.00 -15.31 13.41
C GLY A 303 27.05 -14.21 13.20
N ASN A 304 28.24 -14.34 13.78
CA ASN A 304 29.31 -13.33 13.67
C ASN A 304 30.18 -13.48 12.42
N THR A 305 29.97 -14.53 11.63
CA THR A 305 30.78 -14.78 10.42
C THR A 305 30.41 -13.77 9.33
N PRO A 306 31.39 -13.16 8.62
CA PRO A 306 31.12 -12.39 7.41
C PRO A 306 30.31 -13.22 6.42
N CYS A 307 29.22 -12.64 5.91
CA CYS A 307 28.36 -13.37 4.98
C CYS A 307 28.75 -13.10 3.53
N THR A 308 28.88 -14.18 2.77
CA THR A 308 29.22 -14.13 1.35
C THR A 308 28.01 -13.74 0.50
N ARG A 309 28.28 -13.28 -0.72
CA ARG A 309 27.25 -12.88 -1.68
C ARG A 309 26.32 -14.02 -2.06
N SER A 310 26.87 -15.23 -2.22
CA SER A 310 26.07 -16.44 -2.48
C SER A 310 25.10 -16.75 -1.34
N MET A 311 25.57 -16.69 -0.09
CA MET A 311 24.73 -16.97 1.08
C MET A 311 23.67 -15.89 1.29
N ALA A 312 23.99 -14.61 1.09
CA ALA A 312 23.03 -13.53 1.17
C ALA A 312 21.86 -13.72 0.18
N VAL A 313 22.17 -14.02 -1.09
CA VAL A 313 21.16 -14.27 -2.12
C VAL A 313 20.37 -15.54 -1.83
N LEU A 314 21.03 -16.60 -1.36
CA LEU A 314 20.38 -17.83 -0.94
C LEU A 314 19.33 -17.56 0.15
N TYR A 315 19.66 -16.81 1.20
CA TYR A 315 18.70 -16.49 2.25
C TYR A 315 17.50 -15.70 1.74
N ILE A 316 17.73 -14.71 0.88
CA ILE A 316 16.68 -13.87 0.30
C ILE A 316 15.74 -14.71 -0.57
N TRP A 317 16.28 -15.58 -1.43
CA TRP A 317 15.48 -16.46 -2.28
C TRP A 317 14.62 -17.44 -1.46
N ARG A 318 15.17 -18.00 -0.39
CA ARG A 318 14.44 -18.88 0.52
C ARG A 318 13.29 -18.16 1.21
N ALA A 319 13.53 -16.95 1.70
CA ALA A 319 12.50 -16.12 2.29
C ALA A 319 11.44 -15.67 1.27
N ALA A 320 11.83 -15.50 0.00
CA ALA A 320 10.92 -15.23 -1.10
C ALA A 320 10.09 -16.45 -1.53
N GLY A 321 10.22 -17.62 -0.89
CA GLY A 321 9.38 -18.78 -1.19
C GLY A 321 9.97 -19.78 -2.20
N PHE A 322 11.28 -19.75 -2.44
CA PHE A 322 11.98 -20.74 -3.26
C PHE A 322 11.52 -20.81 -4.74
N TYR A 323 11.05 -19.69 -5.30
CA TYR A 323 10.59 -19.67 -6.69
C TYR A 323 11.69 -20.06 -7.68
N ALA A 324 11.42 -21.03 -8.53
CA ALA A 324 12.36 -21.43 -9.58
C ALA A 324 12.45 -20.33 -10.64
N ALA A 325 13.66 -20.10 -11.15
CA ALA A 325 13.86 -19.26 -12.35
C ALA A 325 13.51 -20.06 -13.60
N GLU A 326 13.05 -19.38 -14.64
CA GLU A 326 12.83 -19.99 -15.95
C GLU A 326 14.14 -20.19 -16.72
N LYS A 327 15.15 -19.36 -16.44
CA LYS A 327 16.44 -19.37 -17.13
C LYS A 327 17.62 -19.44 -16.17
N HIS A 328 18.62 -20.22 -16.58
CA HIS A 328 19.92 -20.22 -15.91
C HIS A 328 20.71 -18.94 -16.20
N SER A 329 21.40 -18.45 -15.18
CA SER A 329 22.38 -17.37 -15.32
C SER A 329 23.65 -17.88 -16.00
N ASN A 330 24.34 -16.99 -16.73
CA ASN A 330 25.53 -17.34 -17.52
C ASN A 330 26.85 -17.04 -16.78
N PHE A 331 26.85 -17.09 -15.46
CA PHE A 331 28.04 -16.78 -14.67
C PHE A 331 29.02 -17.95 -14.67
N THR A 332 30.29 -17.69 -15.04
CA THR A 332 31.31 -18.74 -15.16
C THR A 332 31.82 -19.25 -13.81
N ASP A 333 31.59 -18.49 -12.75
CA ASP A 333 32.02 -18.76 -11.38
C ASP A 333 30.87 -19.29 -10.48
N VAL A 334 29.74 -19.69 -11.08
CA VAL A 334 28.63 -20.36 -10.39
C VAL A 334 28.43 -21.73 -11.01
N ALA A 335 28.97 -22.77 -10.36
CA ALA A 335 28.75 -24.14 -10.81
C ALA A 335 27.30 -24.57 -10.51
N THR A 336 26.65 -25.23 -11.47
CA THR A 336 25.24 -25.67 -11.38
C THR A 336 24.96 -26.66 -10.24
N THR A 337 26.01 -27.31 -9.71
CA THR A 337 25.92 -28.23 -8.58
C THR A 337 25.95 -27.55 -7.21
N THR A 338 26.17 -26.23 -7.16
CA THR A 338 26.20 -25.48 -5.90
C THR A 338 24.80 -25.25 -5.36
N ILE A 339 24.64 -25.27 -4.03
CA ILE A 339 23.34 -25.10 -3.37
C ILE A 339 22.68 -23.74 -3.63
N TYR A 340 23.47 -22.73 -4.00
CA TYR A 340 23.00 -21.37 -4.27
C TYR A 340 22.77 -21.09 -5.75
N ALA A 341 23.12 -22.00 -6.68
CA ALA A 341 22.91 -21.77 -8.12
C ALA A 341 21.45 -21.41 -8.46
N PRO A 342 20.42 -22.13 -7.96
CA PRO A 342 19.03 -21.75 -8.23
C PRO A 342 18.65 -20.37 -7.70
N ALA A 343 19.20 -19.98 -6.54
CA ALA A 343 18.97 -18.68 -5.94
C ALA A 343 19.60 -17.56 -6.78
N VAL A 344 20.78 -17.80 -7.37
CA VAL A 344 21.45 -16.85 -8.26
C VAL A 344 20.64 -16.66 -9.53
N ASP A 345 20.15 -17.75 -10.13
CA ASP A 345 19.32 -17.70 -11.33
C ASP A 345 18.05 -16.85 -11.10
N TRP A 346 17.34 -17.13 -10.00
CA TRP A 346 16.15 -16.35 -9.61
C TRP A 346 16.49 -14.89 -9.35
N ALA A 347 17.58 -14.62 -8.64
CA ALA A 347 17.95 -13.26 -8.28
C ALA A 347 18.35 -12.41 -9.50
N VAL A 348 18.85 -13.02 -10.57
CA VAL A 348 19.08 -12.33 -11.84
C VAL A 348 17.76 -12.06 -12.56
N GLU A 349 16.91 -13.08 -12.69
CA GLU A 349 15.62 -12.98 -13.40
C GLU A 349 14.70 -11.93 -12.77
N GLN A 350 14.63 -11.89 -11.44
CA GLN A 350 13.82 -10.91 -10.70
C GLN A 350 14.48 -9.53 -10.56
N GLY A 351 15.69 -9.36 -11.09
CA GLY A 351 16.43 -8.11 -11.06
C GLY A 351 17.00 -7.73 -9.68
N VAL A 352 17.14 -8.70 -8.76
CA VAL A 352 17.78 -8.50 -7.44
C VAL A 352 19.27 -8.19 -7.61
N THR A 353 19.96 -8.86 -8.54
CA THR A 353 21.39 -8.67 -8.81
C THR A 353 21.71 -8.90 -10.29
N SER A 354 22.69 -8.15 -10.81
CA SER A 354 23.25 -8.34 -12.16
C SER A 354 24.62 -9.02 -12.16
N GLY A 355 25.13 -9.44 -10.99
CA GLY A 355 26.52 -9.90 -10.83
C GLY A 355 27.50 -8.74 -10.60
N THR A 356 28.80 -9.07 -10.50
CA THR A 356 29.90 -8.09 -10.42
C THR A 356 30.48 -7.75 -11.79
N SER A 357 30.22 -8.61 -12.78
CA SER A 357 30.45 -8.35 -14.20
C SER A 357 29.38 -9.07 -15.02
N LYS A 358 29.40 -8.92 -16.35
CA LYS A 358 28.50 -9.64 -17.25
C LYS A 358 28.61 -11.18 -17.14
N THR A 359 29.77 -11.69 -16.71
CA THR A 359 30.07 -13.14 -16.66
C THR A 359 30.51 -13.62 -15.29
N THR A 360 30.50 -12.75 -14.27
CA THR A 360 31.01 -13.06 -12.92
C THR A 360 29.99 -12.66 -11.86
N PHE A 361 29.69 -13.59 -10.95
CA PHE A 361 28.81 -13.35 -9.80
C PHE A 361 29.59 -12.97 -8.53
N SER A 362 30.79 -13.52 -8.36
CA SER A 362 31.66 -13.43 -7.17
C SER A 362 31.02 -14.04 -5.90
N PRO A 363 30.70 -15.35 -5.90
CA PRO A 363 29.92 -15.98 -4.82
C PRO A 363 30.58 -15.89 -3.44
N ASP A 364 31.90 -16.01 -3.37
CA ASP A 364 32.65 -16.06 -2.11
C ASP A 364 33.05 -14.69 -1.56
N THR A 365 32.76 -13.61 -2.31
CA THR A 365 33.02 -12.25 -1.84
C THR A 365 32.05 -11.89 -0.73
N THR A 366 32.53 -11.27 0.34
CA THR A 366 31.68 -10.81 1.44
C THR A 366 30.85 -9.59 1.02
N CYS A 367 29.60 -9.54 1.46
CA CYS A 367 28.70 -8.43 1.15
C CYS A 367 28.84 -7.29 2.15
N THR A 368 28.82 -6.08 1.62
CA THR A 368 28.73 -4.84 2.41
C THR A 368 27.29 -4.56 2.82
N ARG A 369 27.10 -3.73 3.86
CA ARG A 369 25.79 -3.27 4.32
C ARG A 369 24.94 -2.68 3.19
N ALA A 370 25.54 -1.84 2.34
CA ALA A 370 24.87 -1.24 1.19
C ALA A 370 24.36 -2.30 0.20
N GLN A 371 25.17 -3.31 -0.14
CA GLN A 371 24.77 -4.36 -1.06
C GLN A 371 23.60 -5.18 -0.52
N ILE A 372 23.60 -5.50 0.77
CA ILE A 372 22.53 -6.27 1.40
C ILE A 372 21.21 -5.52 1.37
N VAL A 373 21.18 -4.25 1.78
CA VAL A 373 19.94 -3.48 1.73
C VAL A 373 19.45 -3.27 0.30
N THR A 374 20.35 -3.17 -0.69
CA THR A 374 19.98 -3.11 -2.11
C THR A 374 19.36 -4.41 -2.61
N PHE A 375 19.86 -5.58 -2.19
CA PHE A 375 19.22 -6.84 -2.55
C PHE A 375 17.83 -6.98 -1.92
N LEU A 376 17.72 -6.69 -0.62
CA LEU A 376 16.45 -6.73 0.10
C LEU A 376 15.43 -5.75 -0.51
N TYR A 377 15.87 -4.54 -0.86
CA TYR A 377 15.05 -3.55 -1.55
C TYR A 377 14.52 -4.13 -2.86
N ARG A 378 15.40 -4.59 -3.76
CA ARG A 378 14.98 -5.11 -5.07
C ARG A 378 14.10 -6.35 -4.98
N ALA A 379 14.28 -7.17 -3.95
CA ALA A 379 13.50 -8.38 -3.73
C ALA A 379 12.11 -8.11 -3.11
N PHE A 380 11.98 -7.12 -2.22
CA PHE A 380 10.81 -6.97 -1.35
C PHE A 380 10.20 -5.56 -1.30
N SER A 381 10.72 -4.60 -2.07
CA SER A 381 10.15 -3.25 -2.14
C SER A 381 9.09 -3.08 -3.23
N LYS A 382 8.94 -4.06 -4.12
CA LYS A 382 7.97 -4.06 -5.21
C LYS A 382 6.58 -4.35 -4.68
#